data_AF-A0A0M3ITM2-F1
#
_entry.id   AF-A0A0M3ITM2-F1
#
_cell.length_a   1.000
_cell.length_b   1.000
_cell.length_c   1.000
_cell.angle_alpha   90.00
_cell.angle_beta   90.00
_cell.angle_gamma   90.00
#
_symmetry.space_group_name_H-M   'P 1'
#
loop_
_entity.id
_entity.type
_entity.pdbx_description
1 polymer ?
#
loop_
_entity_poly.entity_id
_entity_poly.type
_entity_poly.pdbx_seq_one_letter_code
_entity_poly.pdbx_strand_id
1 'polypeptide(L)'
;MRTEIATAENTHNSGQWFRRVADMPNPFGMLQDVLAAIFYRYALYVSSNPRPFIVAPVLLTFALSLGVFTFTVQDDLRFLYSPIHSPARFEYSIHRAFSGDSVNSTYIAVAVEPNDNINNLLRKLRDDPRVRLEYPLLYFFDNKFFLPLHLYGVELGGEKGIKSIEMIHLHYPIPGTENESAESVGDALEMALREYL
;
A
#
# COMPACT_ATOMS: atom_id res chain seq x y z
N MET A 1 72.08 50.07 7.26
CA MET A 1 72.48 48.77 7.81
C MET A 1 71.73 48.56 9.13
N ARG A 2 70.47 48.13 9.08
CA ARG A 2 69.60 47.91 10.26
C ARG A 2 68.38 47.09 9.81
N THR A 3 68.58 45.80 9.60
CA THR A 3 67.51 44.90 9.09
C THR A 3 67.65 43.46 9.59
N GLU A 4 68.25 43.20 10.76
CA GLU A 4 68.46 41.81 11.23
C GLU A 4 68.00 41.51 12.67
N ILE A 5 67.38 42.46 13.39
CA ILE A 5 67.02 42.22 14.81
C ILE A 5 65.55 41.77 14.98
N ALA A 6 64.68 41.90 13.98
CA ALA A 6 63.25 41.63 14.14
C ALA A 6 62.82 40.15 13.93
N THR A 7 63.70 39.27 13.44
CA THR A 7 63.33 37.91 13.01
C THR A 7 63.55 36.83 14.06
N ALA A 8 64.41 37.05 15.06
CA ALA A 8 64.74 36.04 16.06
C ALA A 8 63.73 35.96 17.22
N GLU A 9 63.13 37.09 17.63
CA GLU A 9 62.20 37.13 18.78
C GLU A 9 60.83 36.50 18.47
N ASN A 10 60.42 36.52 17.20
CA ASN A 10 59.09 36.04 16.78
C ASN A 10 59.03 34.51 16.63
N THR A 11 60.16 33.84 16.36
CA THR A 11 60.22 32.37 16.23
C THR A 11 60.17 31.67 17.59
N HIS A 12 60.70 32.29 18.66
CA HIS A 12 60.66 31.73 20.00
C HIS A 12 59.23 31.73 20.60
N ASN A 13 58.46 32.79 20.35
CA ASN A 13 57.05 32.85 20.74
C ASN A 13 56.15 31.91 19.91
N SER A 14 56.57 31.58 18.68
CA SER A 14 55.77 30.72 17.81
C SER A 14 55.64 29.27 18.26
N GLY A 15 56.74 28.68 18.73
CA GLY A 15 56.71 27.33 19.31
C GLY A 15 55.98 27.27 20.65
N GLN A 16 55.94 28.38 21.40
CA GLN A 16 55.24 28.43 22.69
C GLN A 16 53.72 28.48 22.55
N TRP A 17 53.16 29.16 21.53
CA TRP A 17 51.70 29.14 21.32
C TRP A 17 51.22 27.75 20.92
N PHE A 18 51.95 27.03 20.06
CA PHE A 18 51.53 25.70 19.60
C PHE A 18 51.54 24.67 20.73
N ARG A 19 52.53 24.73 21.63
CA ARG A 19 52.56 23.90 22.84
C ARG A 19 51.38 24.21 23.76
N ARG A 20 51.04 25.49 23.97
CA ARG A 20 49.88 25.89 24.79
C ARG A 20 48.53 25.47 24.22
N VAL A 21 48.38 25.38 22.90
CA VAL A 21 47.14 24.90 22.26
C VAL A 21 47.04 23.36 22.29
N ALA A 22 48.19 22.65 22.22
CA ALA A 22 48.24 21.19 22.37
C ALA A 22 47.99 20.73 23.83
N ASP A 23 48.34 21.55 24.82
CA ASP A 23 48.08 21.31 26.24
C ASP A 23 46.65 21.72 26.68
N MET A 24 45.83 22.24 25.77
CA MET A 24 44.42 22.47 26.08
C MET A 24 43.71 21.12 26.21
N PRO A 25 42.94 20.90 27.29
CA PRO A 25 42.21 19.65 27.47
C PRO A 25 41.22 19.48 26.32
N ASN A 26 41.56 18.62 25.36
CA ASN A 26 40.70 18.31 24.24
C ASN A 26 39.50 17.52 24.78
N PRO A 27 38.29 18.10 24.78
CA PRO A 27 37.12 17.45 25.38
C PRO A 27 36.81 16.12 24.68
N PHE A 28 37.11 15.99 23.40
CA PHE A 28 36.97 14.75 22.65
C PHE A 28 38.01 13.69 23.06
N GLY A 29 39.26 14.10 23.32
CA GLY A 29 40.31 13.20 23.79
C GLY A 29 40.01 12.65 25.18
N MET A 30 39.53 13.50 26.09
CA MET A 30 39.12 13.07 27.44
C MET A 30 37.95 12.10 27.39
N LEU A 31 36.94 12.36 26.55
CA LEU A 31 35.82 11.42 26.35
C LEU A 31 36.29 10.09 25.75
N GLN A 32 37.22 10.14 24.80
CA GLN A 32 37.80 8.95 24.18
C GLN A 32 38.56 8.10 25.20
N ASP A 33 39.37 8.71 26.06
CA ASP A 33 40.12 8.00 27.10
C ASP A 33 39.19 7.36 28.14
N VAL A 34 38.10 8.05 28.51
CA VAL A 34 37.07 7.51 29.41
C VAL A 34 36.33 6.33 28.76
N LEU A 35 35.90 6.47 27.50
CA LEU A 35 35.26 5.38 26.77
C LEU A 35 36.21 4.18 26.62
N ALA A 36 37.47 4.42 26.26
CA ALA A 36 38.48 3.39 26.12
C ALA A 36 38.70 2.62 27.43
N ALA A 37 38.77 3.32 28.56
CA ALA A 37 38.88 2.70 29.88
C ALA A 37 37.66 1.83 30.23
N ILE A 38 36.45 2.32 29.93
CA ILE A 38 35.20 1.59 30.18
C ILE A 38 35.12 0.35 29.28
N PHE A 39 35.37 0.50 27.97
CA PHE A 39 35.34 -0.61 27.03
C PHE A 39 36.42 -1.63 27.30
N TYR A 40 37.62 -1.21 27.72
CA TYR A 40 38.69 -2.12 28.07
C TYR A 40 38.31 -2.98 29.29
N ARG A 41 37.78 -2.36 30.36
CA ARG A 41 37.29 -3.09 31.53
C ARG A 41 36.14 -4.04 31.20
N TYR A 42 35.21 -3.59 30.36
CA TYR A 42 34.10 -4.40 29.88
C TYR A 42 34.58 -5.59 29.03
N ALA A 43 35.51 -5.38 28.09
CA ALA A 43 36.08 -6.43 27.26
C ALA A 43 36.86 -7.45 28.09
N LEU A 44 37.57 -7.02 29.13
CA LEU A 44 38.26 -7.91 30.07
C LEU A 44 37.26 -8.78 30.85
N TYR A 45 36.12 -8.21 31.25
CA TYR A 45 35.04 -8.93 31.90
C TYR A 45 34.36 -9.96 30.96
N VAL A 46 34.09 -9.56 29.71
CA VAL A 46 33.49 -10.42 28.67
C VAL A 46 34.42 -11.58 28.31
N SER A 47 35.71 -11.31 28.09
CA SER A 47 36.69 -12.33 27.72
C SER A 47 36.97 -13.34 28.85
N SER A 48 36.85 -12.92 30.11
CA SER A 48 37.00 -13.81 31.26
C SER A 48 35.84 -14.80 31.40
N ASN A 49 34.64 -14.47 30.92
CA ASN A 49 33.44 -15.31 31.02
C ASN A 49 32.62 -15.26 29.72
N PRO A 50 33.03 -15.91 28.62
CA PRO A 50 32.39 -15.74 27.30
C PRO A 50 31.00 -16.39 27.19
N ARG A 51 30.72 -17.44 27.97
CA ARG A 51 29.48 -18.23 27.89
C ARG A 51 28.18 -17.42 28.07
N PRO A 52 28.00 -16.62 29.14
CA PRO A 52 26.79 -15.81 29.29
C PRO A 52 26.60 -14.80 28.16
N PHE A 53 27.68 -14.24 27.61
CA PHE A 53 27.62 -13.26 26.52
C PHE A 53 27.26 -13.88 25.16
N ILE A 54 27.39 -15.18 24.99
CA ILE A 54 26.90 -15.91 23.80
C ILE A 54 25.46 -16.38 24.04
N VAL A 55 25.19 -16.99 25.19
CA VAL A 55 23.89 -17.59 25.49
C VAL A 55 22.80 -16.54 25.69
N ALA A 56 23.10 -15.44 26.39
CA ALA A 56 22.11 -14.39 26.67
C ALA A 56 21.53 -13.75 25.40
N PRO A 57 22.31 -13.27 24.41
CA PRO A 57 21.74 -12.72 23.19
C PRO A 57 21.01 -13.78 22.36
N VAL A 58 21.49 -15.04 22.32
CA VAL A 58 20.80 -16.12 21.62
C VAL A 58 19.42 -16.40 22.23
N LEU A 59 19.35 -16.51 23.56
CA LEU A 59 18.07 -16.68 24.27
C LEU A 59 17.16 -15.46 24.11
N LEU A 60 17.72 -14.26 24.13
CA LEU A 60 16.96 -13.03 23.91
C LEU A 60 16.37 -13.00 22.49
N THR A 61 17.17 -13.32 21.47
CA THR A 61 16.71 -13.42 20.08
C THR A 61 15.63 -14.49 19.94
N PHE A 62 15.81 -15.64 20.58
CA PHE A 62 14.81 -16.70 20.57
C PHE A 62 13.50 -16.25 21.23
N ALA A 63 13.57 -15.60 22.40
CA ALA A 63 12.40 -15.08 23.10
C ALA A 63 11.67 -14.01 22.27
N LEU A 64 12.41 -13.11 21.61
CA LEU A 64 11.82 -12.11 20.71
C LEU A 64 11.19 -12.75 19.46
N SER A 65 11.78 -13.83 18.94
CA SER A 65 11.24 -14.56 17.80
C SER A 65 9.87 -15.19 18.09
N LEU A 66 9.53 -15.48 19.35
CA LEU A 66 8.19 -15.97 19.72
C LEU A 66 7.09 -14.94 19.43
N GLY A 67 7.43 -13.67 19.21
CA GLY A 67 6.47 -12.64 18.78
C GLY A 67 5.78 -12.95 17.45
N VAL A 68 6.36 -13.82 16.61
CA VAL A 68 5.76 -14.22 15.34
C VAL A 68 4.37 -14.87 15.51
N PHE A 69 4.11 -15.52 16.65
CA PHE A 69 2.81 -16.13 16.94
C PHE A 69 1.70 -15.10 17.20
N THR A 70 2.05 -13.85 17.46
CA THR A 70 1.09 -12.74 17.65
C THR A 70 0.95 -11.87 16.40
N PHE A 71 1.60 -12.24 15.30
CA PHE A 71 1.56 -11.47 14.07
C PHE A 71 0.19 -11.59 13.39
N THR A 72 -0.44 -10.44 13.15
CA THR A 72 -1.71 -10.33 12.42
C THR A 72 -1.45 -9.71 11.05
N VAL A 73 -1.82 -10.40 9.98
CA VAL A 73 -1.80 -9.86 8.61
C VAL A 73 -3.05 -9.01 8.39
N GLN A 74 -2.87 -7.82 7.82
CA GLN A 74 -3.97 -6.91 7.47
C GLN A 74 -4.06 -6.77 5.95
N ASP A 75 -5.02 -7.48 5.32
CA ASP A 75 -5.19 -7.49 3.86
C ASP A 75 -6.27 -6.52 3.34
N ASP A 76 -7.01 -5.87 4.24
CA ASP A 76 -8.05 -4.91 3.83
C ASP A 76 -7.41 -3.60 3.33
N LEU A 77 -7.46 -3.41 2.02
CA LEU A 77 -7.01 -2.21 1.29
C LEU A 77 -7.55 -0.92 1.93
N ARG A 78 -8.79 -0.91 2.43
CA ARG A 78 -9.38 0.27 3.06
C ARG A 78 -8.62 0.68 4.31
N PHE A 79 -8.14 -0.27 5.10
CA PHE A 79 -7.29 0.01 6.26
C PHE A 79 -5.86 0.33 5.86
N LEU A 80 -5.34 -0.32 4.81
CA LEU A 80 -3.98 -0.11 4.34
C LEU A 80 -3.76 1.31 3.77
N TYR A 81 -4.76 1.85 3.08
CA TYR A 81 -4.70 3.16 2.43
C TYR A 81 -5.38 4.30 3.20
N SER A 82 -5.93 4.03 4.40
CA SER A 82 -6.50 5.07 5.26
C SER A 82 -5.65 5.34 6.50
N PRO A 83 -5.43 6.61 6.88
CA PRO A 83 -4.80 6.95 8.15
C PRO A 83 -5.55 6.36 9.35
N ILE A 84 -4.81 6.01 10.41
CA ILE A 84 -5.32 5.32 11.62
C ILE A 84 -6.49 6.06 12.28
N HIS A 85 -6.49 7.39 12.23
CA HIS A 85 -7.52 8.24 12.83
C HIS A 85 -8.35 8.99 11.78
N SER A 86 -8.52 8.42 10.59
CA SER A 86 -9.32 9.06 9.54
C SER A 86 -10.83 8.99 9.82
N PRO A 87 -11.61 10.02 9.47
CA PRO A 87 -13.08 9.98 9.51
C PRO A 87 -13.66 8.76 8.78
N ALA A 88 -13.03 8.35 7.68
CA ALA A 88 -13.41 7.17 6.91
C ALA A 88 -13.39 5.86 7.74
N ARG A 89 -12.42 5.69 8.66
CA ARG A 89 -12.39 4.52 9.54
C ARG A 89 -13.51 4.53 10.57
N PHE A 90 -13.86 5.71 11.09
CA PHE A 90 -15.00 5.88 11.98
C PHE A 90 -16.32 5.56 11.26
N GLU A 91 -16.56 6.18 10.10
CA GLU A 91 -17.74 5.93 9.28
C GLU A 91 -17.86 4.44 8.89
N TYR A 92 -16.76 3.81 8.51
CA TYR A 92 -16.71 2.39 8.21
C TYR A 92 -17.06 1.53 9.44
N SER A 93 -16.57 1.87 10.64
CA SER A 93 -16.93 1.14 11.87
C SER A 93 -18.43 1.23 12.19
N ILE A 94 -19.04 2.40 11.98
CA ILE A 94 -20.48 2.59 12.16
C ILE A 94 -21.26 1.80 11.11
N HIS A 95 -20.85 1.88 9.84
CA HIS A 95 -21.47 1.12 8.75
C HIS A 95 -21.36 -0.38 8.96
N ARG A 96 -20.20 -0.88 9.39
CA ARG A 96 -19.97 -2.31 9.71
C ARG A 96 -20.84 -2.78 10.87
N ALA A 97 -20.98 -1.96 11.92
CA ALA A 97 -21.82 -2.29 13.07
C ALA A 97 -23.32 -2.31 12.71
N PHE A 98 -23.76 -1.46 11.78
CA PHE A 98 -25.15 -1.36 11.36
C PHE A 98 -25.55 -2.41 10.32
N SER A 99 -24.75 -2.56 9.26
CA SER A 99 -25.07 -3.39 8.10
C SER A 99 -24.61 -4.85 8.24
N GLY A 100 -23.85 -5.18 9.28
CA GLY A 100 -23.04 -6.40 9.34
C GLY A 100 -21.82 -6.30 8.41
N ASP A 101 -20.85 -7.20 8.56
CA ASP A 101 -19.75 -7.26 7.60
C ASP A 101 -20.31 -7.45 6.18
N SER A 102 -19.73 -6.76 5.20
CA SER A 102 -20.11 -6.88 3.78
C SER A 102 -19.61 -8.20 3.18
N VAL A 103 -19.70 -9.31 3.92
CA VAL A 103 -19.16 -10.62 3.53
C VAL A 103 -19.80 -11.12 2.24
N ASN A 104 -21.02 -10.66 1.91
CA ASN A 104 -21.85 -11.29 0.89
C ASN A 104 -22.25 -10.43 -0.31
N SER A 105 -21.75 -9.19 -0.44
CA SER A 105 -22.03 -8.36 -1.61
C SER A 105 -20.76 -7.93 -2.30
N THR A 106 -19.98 -8.90 -2.75
CA THR A 106 -19.00 -8.65 -3.80
C THR A 106 -19.77 -8.49 -5.09
N TYR A 107 -19.54 -7.41 -5.82
CA TYR A 107 -20.11 -7.24 -7.16
C TYR A 107 -18.98 -7.39 -8.17
N ILE A 108 -19.27 -8.06 -9.28
CA ILE A 108 -18.41 -7.97 -10.45
C ILE A 108 -19.02 -6.97 -11.40
N ALA A 109 -18.19 -5.99 -11.72
CA ALA A 109 -18.44 -4.98 -12.72
C ALA A 109 -17.82 -5.46 -14.03
N VAL A 110 -18.66 -5.84 -14.99
CA VAL A 110 -18.21 -6.17 -16.35
C VAL A 110 -18.51 -4.98 -17.24
N ALA A 111 -17.47 -4.40 -17.83
CA ALA A 111 -17.62 -3.44 -18.92
C ALA A 111 -17.57 -4.18 -20.25
N VAL A 112 -18.65 -4.08 -21.03
CA VAL A 112 -18.72 -4.63 -22.38
C VAL A 112 -18.52 -3.49 -23.37
N GLU A 113 -17.49 -3.62 -24.20
CA GLU A 113 -17.15 -2.68 -25.27
C GLU A 113 -17.16 -3.39 -26.64
N PRO A 114 -17.58 -2.70 -27.71
CA PRO A 114 -17.59 -3.25 -29.06
C PRO A 114 -16.15 -3.32 -29.59
N ASN A 115 -15.72 -4.51 -29.99
CA ASN A 115 -14.44 -4.69 -30.70
C ASN A 115 -14.59 -4.45 -32.21
N ASP A 116 -15.27 -3.37 -32.60
CA ASP A 116 -15.44 -2.95 -34.00
C ASP A 116 -15.12 -1.46 -34.18
N ASN A 117 -14.81 -1.05 -35.41
CA ASN A 117 -14.50 0.36 -35.72
C ASN A 117 -15.72 1.31 -35.61
N ILE A 118 -16.90 0.79 -35.25
CA ILE A 118 -18.17 1.52 -35.31
C ILE A 118 -18.61 1.96 -33.90
N ASN A 119 -17.98 1.44 -32.84
CA ASN A 119 -18.22 1.79 -31.43
C ASN A 119 -19.70 1.78 -31.04
N ASN A 120 -20.50 0.85 -31.59
CA ASN A 120 -21.94 0.82 -31.36
C ASN A 120 -22.46 -0.57 -31.01
N LEU A 121 -22.68 -0.81 -29.72
CA LEU A 121 -23.22 -2.06 -29.19
C LEU A 121 -24.68 -2.30 -29.53
N LEU A 122 -25.46 -1.24 -29.77
CA LEU A 122 -26.90 -1.38 -30.02
C LEU A 122 -27.25 -2.23 -31.23
N ARG A 123 -26.37 -2.31 -32.23
CA ARG A 123 -26.62 -3.11 -33.43
C ARG A 123 -26.73 -4.58 -33.07
N LYS A 124 -25.72 -5.12 -32.39
CA LYS A 124 -25.69 -6.53 -31.96
C LYS A 124 -26.77 -6.82 -30.92
N LEU A 125 -26.99 -5.90 -29.99
CA LEU A 125 -27.95 -6.09 -28.89
C LEU A 125 -29.41 -6.03 -29.34
N ARG A 126 -29.75 -5.30 -30.41
CA ARG A 126 -31.13 -5.26 -30.94
C ARG A 126 -31.52 -6.53 -31.68
N ASP A 127 -30.54 -7.23 -32.23
CA ASP A 127 -30.77 -8.45 -33.00
C ASP A 127 -30.91 -9.68 -32.09
N ASP A 128 -30.48 -9.59 -30.82
CA ASP A 128 -30.59 -10.67 -29.85
C ASP A 128 -31.98 -10.67 -29.14
N PRO A 129 -32.78 -11.75 -29.26
CA PRO A 129 -34.08 -11.84 -28.60
C PRO A 129 -34.00 -11.87 -27.06
N ARG A 130 -32.83 -12.15 -26.48
CA ARG A 130 -32.58 -12.20 -25.03
C ARG A 130 -32.28 -10.83 -24.44
N VAL A 131 -32.08 -9.82 -25.29
CA VAL A 131 -31.81 -8.45 -24.89
C VAL A 131 -32.99 -7.57 -25.31
N ARG A 132 -33.70 -6.99 -24.33
CA ARG A 132 -34.81 -6.07 -24.60
C ARG A 132 -34.54 -4.73 -23.96
N LEU A 133 -34.53 -3.71 -24.79
CA LEU A 133 -34.34 -2.33 -24.38
C LEU A 133 -35.71 -1.63 -24.26
N GLU A 134 -36.19 -1.46 -23.03
CA GLU A 134 -37.50 -0.85 -22.75
C GLU A 134 -37.33 0.24 -21.71
N TYR A 135 -37.17 1.50 -22.12
CA TYR A 135 -36.94 2.60 -21.19
C TYR A 135 -37.94 2.61 -20.02
N PRO A 136 -37.48 2.67 -18.75
CA PRO A 136 -36.10 2.90 -18.29
C PRO A 136 -35.28 1.63 -17.97
N LEU A 137 -35.73 0.46 -18.41
CA LEU A 137 -35.18 -0.85 -18.10
C LEU A 137 -34.46 -1.50 -19.28
N LEU A 138 -33.38 -2.21 -18.98
CA LEU A 138 -32.71 -3.16 -19.86
C LEU A 138 -33.01 -4.55 -19.32
N TYR A 139 -33.58 -5.41 -20.15
CA TYR A 139 -33.67 -6.83 -19.88
C TYR A 139 -32.49 -7.50 -20.57
N PHE A 140 -31.63 -8.16 -19.80
CA PHE A 140 -30.44 -8.83 -20.30
C PHE A 140 -30.38 -10.23 -19.67
N PHE A 141 -30.63 -11.27 -20.47
CA PHE A 141 -30.71 -12.66 -20.01
C PHE A 141 -31.58 -12.83 -18.74
N ASP A 142 -32.84 -12.39 -18.83
CA ASP A 142 -33.86 -12.42 -17.76
C ASP A 142 -33.63 -11.47 -16.57
N ASN A 143 -32.48 -10.82 -16.47
CA ASN A 143 -32.20 -9.81 -15.44
C ASN A 143 -32.65 -8.42 -15.88
N LYS A 144 -33.18 -7.65 -14.91
CA LYS A 144 -33.64 -6.27 -15.12
C LYS A 144 -32.60 -5.29 -14.60
N PHE A 145 -32.09 -4.45 -15.48
CA PHE A 145 -31.13 -3.39 -15.17
C PHE A 145 -31.75 -2.01 -15.40
N PHE A 146 -31.39 -1.05 -14.56
CA PHE A 146 -31.83 0.33 -14.72
C PHE A 146 -30.88 1.07 -15.67
N LEU A 147 -31.37 1.44 -16.85
CA LEU A 147 -30.57 1.95 -17.97
C LEU A 147 -29.66 3.14 -17.62
N PRO A 148 -30.13 4.18 -16.91
CA PRO A 148 -29.31 5.36 -16.62
C PRO A 148 -28.02 5.10 -15.83
N LEU A 149 -27.93 3.97 -15.14
CA LEU A 149 -26.76 3.64 -14.31
C LEU A 149 -25.75 2.72 -15.03
N HIS A 150 -26.16 2.08 -16.12
CA HIS A 150 -25.43 0.96 -16.75
C HIS A 150 -24.98 1.29 -18.18
N LEU A 151 -25.44 2.39 -18.79
CA LEU A 151 -25.05 2.79 -20.14
C LEU A 151 -24.09 3.98 -20.13
N TYR A 152 -23.04 3.88 -20.95
CA TYR A 152 -22.07 4.96 -21.18
C TYR A 152 -21.96 5.26 -22.69
N GLY A 153 -21.64 6.52 -23.01
CA GLY A 153 -21.55 6.98 -24.41
C GLY A 153 -22.86 6.84 -25.17
N VAL A 154 -23.97 7.29 -24.58
CA VAL A 154 -25.31 7.17 -25.19
C VAL A 154 -25.58 8.35 -26.11
N GLU A 155 -25.80 8.09 -27.40
CA GLU A 155 -26.37 9.09 -28.30
C GLU A 155 -27.89 8.91 -28.41
N LEU A 156 -28.62 9.99 -28.13
CA LEU A 156 -30.08 10.02 -28.29
C LEU A 156 -30.45 10.31 -29.75
N GLY A 157 -31.45 9.60 -30.28
CA GLY A 157 -31.95 9.81 -31.64
C GLY A 157 -32.56 8.56 -32.29
N GLY A 158 -33.14 8.76 -33.47
CA GLY A 158 -33.80 7.70 -34.26
C GLY A 158 -35.21 7.33 -33.77
N GLU A 159 -35.87 6.42 -34.48
CA GLU A 159 -37.28 6.05 -34.24
C GLU A 159 -37.53 5.45 -32.85
N LYS A 160 -36.52 4.80 -32.27
CA LYS A 160 -36.60 4.14 -30.95
C LYS A 160 -35.93 4.96 -29.82
N GLY A 161 -35.65 6.24 -30.05
CA GLY A 161 -35.13 7.18 -29.06
C GLY A 161 -33.64 7.08 -28.73
N ILE A 162 -33.02 5.90 -28.88
CA ILE A 162 -31.57 5.71 -28.67
C ILE A 162 -30.90 5.31 -30.00
N LYS A 163 -29.86 6.07 -30.38
CA LYS A 163 -29.14 5.94 -31.65
C LYS A 163 -27.89 5.06 -31.53
N SER A 164 -27.07 5.27 -30.50
CA SER A 164 -25.89 4.44 -30.21
C SER A 164 -25.62 4.32 -28.70
N ILE A 165 -24.90 3.26 -28.34
CA ILE A 165 -24.35 3.02 -27.01
C ILE A 165 -22.92 2.52 -27.22
N GLU A 166 -21.95 3.19 -26.58
CA GLU A 166 -20.54 2.83 -26.68
C GLU A 166 -20.15 1.73 -25.69
N MET A 167 -20.66 1.79 -24.46
CA MET A 167 -20.28 0.82 -23.42
C MET A 167 -21.46 0.50 -22.49
N ILE A 168 -21.55 -0.76 -22.08
CA ILE A 168 -22.49 -1.21 -21.06
C ILE A 168 -21.71 -1.72 -19.86
N HIS A 169 -22.00 -1.16 -18.70
CA HIS A 169 -21.44 -1.57 -17.42
C HIS A 169 -22.48 -2.40 -16.68
N LEU A 170 -22.22 -3.69 -16.54
CA LEU A 170 -23.12 -4.63 -15.87
C LEU A 170 -22.60 -4.93 -14.47
N HIS A 171 -23.43 -4.67 -13.45
CA HIS A 171 -23.12 -5.03 -12.07
C HIS A 171 -23.83 -6.32 -11.71
N TYR A 172 -23.06 -7.39 -11.60
CA TYR A 172 -23.57 -8.67 -11.14
C TYR A 172 -23.26 -8.80 -9.65
N PRO A 173 -24.27 -8.76 -8.76
CA PRO A 173 -24.04 -9.11 -7.37
C PRO A 173 -23.69 -10.59 -7.32
N ILE A 174 -22.49 -10.90 -6.83
CA ILE A 174 -22.11 -12.26 -6.52
C ILE A 174 -22.53 -12.49 -5.08
N PRO A 175 -23.52 -13.37 -4.83
CA PRO A 175 -23.75 -13.81 -3.48
C PRO A 175 -22.45 -14.47 -3.02
N GLY A 176 -21.86 -13.98 -1.93
CA GLY A 176 -20.73 -14.64 -1.29
C GLY A 176 -21.09 -16.11 -1.10
N THR A 177 -20.45 -16.99 -1.86
CA THR A 177 -20.65 -18.42 -1.67
C THR A 177 -19.68 -18.82 -0.58
N GLU A 178 -20.15 -19.57 0.42
CA GLU A 178 -19.33 -19.94 1.58
C GLU A 178 -18.07 -20.74 1.19
N ASN A 179 -18.05 -21.30 -0.04
CA ASN A 179 -17.01 -22.20 -0.54
C ASN A 179 -16.19 -21.67 -1.72
N GLU A 180 -16.60 -20.60 -2.42
CA GLU A 180 -15.85 -20.08 -3.58
C GLU A 180 -15.46 -18.62 -3.38
N SER A 181 -14.23 -18.29 -3.73
CA SER A 181 -13.76 -16.90 -3.69
C SER A 181 -14.46 -16.08 -4.77
N ALA A 182 -14.62 -14.78 -4.53
CA ALA A 182 -15.14 -13.86 -5.53
C ALA A 182 -14.30 -13.85 -6.83
N GLU A 183 -13.02 -14.18 -6.72
CA GLU A 183 -12.08 -14.32 -7.85
C GLU A 183 -12.41 -15.55 -8.71
N SER A 184 -12.63 -16.72 -8.10
CA SER A 184 -13.04 -17.96 -8.79
C SER A 184 -14.35 -17.76 -9.57
N VAL A 185 -15.33 -17.11 -8.94
CA VAL A 185 -16.62 -16.81 -9.60
C VAL A 185 -16.44 -15.77 -10.71
N GLY A 186 -15.51 -14.82 -10.54
CA GLY A 186 -15.17 -13.85 -11.56
C GLY A 186 -14.53 -14.44 -12.80
N ASP A 187 -13.56 -15.32 -12.62
CA ASP A 187 -12.91 -16.02 -13.73
C ASP A 187 -13.91 -16.89 -14.50
N ALA A 188 -14.81 -17.58 -13.79
CA ALA A 188 -15.87 -18.37 -14.40
C ALA A 188 -16.86 -17.51 -15.21
N LEU A 189 -17.25 -16.35 -14.67
CA LEU A 189 -18.11 -15.40 -15.37
C LEU A 189 -17.42 -14.82 -16.60
N GLU A 190 -16.14 -14.43 -16.49
CA GLU A 190 -15.35 -13.93 -17.62
C GLU A 190 -15.26 -14.99 -18.73
N MET A 191 -14.97 -16.24 -18.36
CA MET A 191 -14.88 -17.35 -19.31
C MET A 191 -16.20 -17.58 -20.03
N ALA A 192 -17.32 -17.59 -19.29
CA ALA A 192 -18.65 -17.69 -19.88
C ALA A 192 -18.93 -16.52 -20.84
N LEU A 193 -18.63 -15.28 -20.44
CA LEU A 193 -18.86 -14.11 -21.29
C LEU A 193 -18.03 -14.15 -22.57
N ARG A 194 -16.77 -14.60 -22.50
CA ARG A 194 -15.89 -14.77 -23.67
C ARG A 194 -16.36 -15.84 -24.66
N GLU A 195 -17.06 -16.86 -24.17
CA GLU A 195 -17.63 -17.90 -25.04
C GLU A 195 -18.88 -17.39 -25.78
N TYR A 196 -19.63 -16.46 -25.17
CA TYR A 196 -20.92 -16.01 -25.69
C TYR A 196 -20.90 -14.68 -26.47
N LEU A 197 -19.92 -13.80 -26.26
CA LEU A 197 -19.80 -12.47 -26.90
C LEU A 197 -18.68 -12.41 -27.95
#